data_AF-A0A2V3J467-F1
#
_entry.id   AF-A0A2V3J467-F1
#
_cell.length_a   1.000
_cell.length_b   1.000
_cell.length_c   1.000
_cell.angle_alpha   90.00
_cell.angle_beta   90.00
_cell.angle_gamma   90.00
#
_symmetry.space_group_name_H-M   'P 1'
#
loop_
_entity.id
_entity.type
_entity.pdbx_description
1 polymer ?
#
loop_
_entity_poly.entity_id
_entity_poly.type
_entity_poly.pdbx_seq_one_letter_code
_entity_poly.pdbx_strand_id
1 'polypeptide(L)'
;MASLRPPARPLDAGLYHNRARATQRVVASENAPAAKVRTVADVRKWLCDLGYSQYADSFSSNEVNGSILKTLTSEELRDDLAVTNLRHRRHILDATRRLLQEDAPPTAQYLPEHGRILDHLSNVRTYHSWIRVGIQFLAFAVVTLRLAPNFRSTALVTAASFYFALVGISALLYAVFRYKRVIDMIESSGPSTHNYTPDRVGVVSMLFIALAAFTLALIIIALRH
;
A
#
# COMPACT_ATOMS: atom_id res chain seq x y z
N MET A 1 54.13 -0.72 11.91
CA MET A 1 52.68 -0.71 12.14
C MET A 1 52.22 0.73 12.32
N ALA A 2 51.62 1.34 11.30
CA ALA A 2 51.00 2.66 11.40
C ALA A 2 49.60 2.56 10.80
N SER A 3 48.59 2.75 11.66
CA SER A 3 47.17 2.66 11.35
C SER A 3 46.71 3.94 10.62
N LEU A 4 46.26 3.81 9.38
CA LEU A 4 45.65 4.89 8.60
C LEU A 4 44.17 5.02 8.96
N ARG A 5 43.82 6.10 9.65
CA ARG A 5 42.44 6.53 9.93
C ARG A 5 41.94 7.39 8.74
N PRO A 6 40.75 7.15 8.17
CA PRO A 6 40.24 7.99 7.07
C PRO A 6 39.75 9.36 7.57
N PRO A 7 39.76 10.41 6.73
CA PRO A 7 39.37 11.76 7.13
C PRO A 7 37.85 11.89 7.30
N ALA A 8 37.43 12.67 8.30
CA ALA A 8 36.04 12.97 8.62
C ALA A 8 35.36 13.79 7.51
N ARG A 9 34.14 13.40 7.10
CA ARG A 9 33.28 14.17 6.20
C ARG A 9 32.82 15.49 6.86
N PRO A 10 32.65 16.59 6.12
CA PRO A 10 32.04 17.81 6.64
C PRO A 10 30.59 17.54 7.04
N LEU A 11 30.19 17.98 8.23
CA LEU A 11 28.81 17.89 8.71
C LEU A 11 27.96 18.98 8.05
N ASP A 12 26.91 18.56 7.35
CA ASP A 12 26.02 19.40 6.55
C ASP A 12 25.25 20.43 7.42
N ALA A 13 25.54 21.71 7.22
CA ALA A 13 24.89 22.84 7.89
C ALA A 13 23.35 22.92 7.67
N GLY A 14 22.80 22.15 6.74
CA GLY A 14 21.36 22.07 6.45
C GLY A 14 20.54 21.38 7.55
N LEU A 15 21.14 20.54 8.38
CA LEU A 15 20.44 19.82 9.45
C LEU A 15 20.04 20.71 10.63
N TYR A 16 20.80 21.79 10.90
CA TYR A 16 20.50 22.71 12.00
C TYR A 16 19.30 23.62 11.68
N HIS A 17 19.15 24.04 10.43
CA HIS A 17 18.07 24.94 10.02
C HIS A 17 16.70 24.23 9.98
N ASN A 18 16.70 22.94 9.66
CA ASN A 18 15.49 22.11 9.70
C ASN A 18 14.99 21.86 11.12
N ARG A 19 15.89 21.77 12.11
CA ARG A 19 15.51 21.54 13.51
C ARG A 19 14.81 22.76 14.12
N ALA A 20 15.28 23.98 13.83
CA ALA A 20 14.63 25.20 14.28
C ALA A 20 13.21 25.35 13.69
N ARG A 21 13.06 25.06 12.39
CA ARG A 21 11.76 25.12 11.69
C ARG A 21 10.79 24.01 12.14
N ALA A 22 11.31 22.82 12.45
CA ALA A 22 10.53 21.73 13.04
C ALA A 22 10.08 22.07 14.47
N THR A 23 10.97 22.66 15.29
CA THR A 23 10.63 23.09 16.67
C THR A 23 9.57 24.20 16.63
N GLN A 24 9.64 25.11 15.67
CA GLN A 24 8.66 26.19 15.53
C GLN A 24 7.32 25.73 14.95
N ARG A 25 7.30 24.70 14.09
CA ARG A 25 6.05 24.02 13.65
C ARG A 25 5.39 23.22 14.76
N VAL A 26 6.17 22.60 15.64
CA VAL A 26 5.65 21.86 16.82
C VAL A 26 5.02 22.82 17.81
N VAL A 27 5.65 23.98 18.09
CA VAL A 27 5.09 25.01 18.98
C VAL A 27 3.90 25.75 18.34
N ALA A 28 3.89 25.97 17.03
CA ALA A 28 2.75 26.56 16.32
C ALA A 28 1.54 25.61 16.19
N SER A 29 1.76 24.29 16.28
CA SER A 29 0.72 23.26 16.31
C SER A 29 0.03 23.12 17.67
N GLU A 30 0.57 23.72 18.73
CA GLU A 30 0.03 23.60 20.10
C GLU A 30 -1.24 24.46 20.31
N ASN A 31 -1.57 25.34 19.36
CA ASN A 31 -2.77 26.20 19.38
C ASN A 31 -3.89 25.73 18.43
N ALA A 32 -3.98 24.43 18.14
CA ALA A 32 -5.11 23.85 17.41
C ALA A 32 -6.29 23.57 18.38
N PRO A 33 -7.50 24.15 18.17
CA PRO A 33 -8.57 24.15 19.18
C PRO A 33 -9.34 22.83 19.38
N ALA A 34 -8.89 21.70 18.83
CA ALA A 34 -9.69 20.47 18.78
C ALA A 34 -9.20 19.29 19.66
N ALA A 35 -7.99 19.34 20.24
CA ALA A 35 -7.36 18.15 20.83
C ALA A 35 -7.56 17.91 22.35
N LYS A 36 -8.62 18.44 22.99
CA LYS A 36 -8.78 18.23 24.45
C LYS A 36 -10.22 18.23 24.97
N VAL A 37 -11.16 17.59 24.28
CA VAL A 37 -12.49 17.35 24.88
C VAL A 37 -12.38 16.19 25.88
N ARG A 38 -12.09 16.50 27.16
CA ARG A 38 -11.90 15.48 28.22
C ARG A 38 -12.90 15.65 29.35
N THR A 39 -13.14 16.88 29.80
CA THR A 39 -14.02 17.18 30.92
C THR A 39 -15.44 17.53 30.46
N VAL A 40 -16.40 17.52 31.39
CA VAL A 40 -17.77 17.95 31.13
C VAL A 40 -17.83 19.41 30.64
N ALA A 41 -16.96 20.27 31.17
CA ALA A 41 -16.85 21.67 30.73
C ALA A 41 -16.37 21.79 29.27
N ASP A 42 -15.43 20.92 28.85
CA ASP A 42 -14.94 20.89 27.46
C ASP A 42 -16.05 20.40 26.51
N VAL A 43 -16.83 19.39 26.91
CA VAL A 43 -17.97 18.90 26.13
C VAL A 43 -19.03 19.98 25.95
N ARG A 44 -19.34 20.74 27.01
CA ARG A 44 -20.24 21.90 26.94
C ARG A 44 -19.74 22.96 25.96
N LYS A 45 -18.46 23.30 26.02
CA LYS A 45 -17.85 24.26 25.08
C LYS A 45 -17.90 23.73 23.65
N TRP A 46 -17.54 22.47 23.42
CA TRP A 46 -17.59 21.82 22.11
C TRP A 46 -19.00 21.80 21.52
N LEU A 47 -20.03 21.52 22.33
CA LEU A 47 -21.43 21.59 21.89
C LEU A 47 -21.85 23.01 21.50
N CYS A 48 -21.41 24.03 22.24
CA CYS A 48 -21.65 25.42 21.89
C CYS A 48 -20.99 25.79 20.55
N ASP A 49 -19.74 25.39 20.35
CA ASP A 49 -18.98 25.65 19.12
C ASP A 49 -19.60 24.92 17.91
N LEU A 50 -20.25 23.77 18.14
CA LEU A 50 -21.00 23.02 17.13
C LEU A 50 -22.40 23.62 16.81
N GLY A 51 -22.84 24.63 17.56
CA GLY A 51 -24.13 25.29 17.39
C GLY A 51 -25.29 24.65 18.16
N TYR A 52 -24.99 23.82 19.16
CA TYR A 52 -25.95 23.03 19.94
C TYR A 52 -25.95 23.38 21.43
N SER A 53 -25.72 24.65 21.77
CA SER A 53 -25.70 25.16 23.14
C SER A 53 -26.96 24.83 23.95
N GLN A 54 -28.11 24.72 23.29
CA GLN A 54 -29.39 24.33 23.89
C GLN A 54 -29.40 22.93 24.54
N TYR A 55 -28.47 22.05 24.16
CA TYR A 55 -28.33 20.72 24.78
C TYR A 55 -27.22 20.67 25.84
N ALA A 56 -26.46 21.76 26.02
CA ALA A 56 -25.28 21.78 26.88
C ALA A 56 -25.62 21.51 28.36
N ASP A 57 -26.73 22.05 28.87
CA ASP A 57 -27.14 21.81 30.26
C ASP A 57 -27.57 20.35 30.45
N SER A 58 -28.27 19.76 29.48
CA SER A 58 -28.64 18.33 29.51
C SER A 58 -27.42 17.41 29.53
N PHE A 59 -26.40 17.70 28.72
CA PHE A 59 -25.14 16.95 28.72
C PHE A 59 -24.35 17.15 30.02
N SER A 60 -24.41 18.34 30.62
CA SER A 60 -23.74 18.62 31.89
C SER A 60 -24.43 17.94 33.08
N SER A 61 -25.77 17.96 33.12
CA SER A 61 -26.56 17.31 34.18
C SER A 61 -26.45 15.78 34.15
N ASN A 62 -26.23 15.19 32.97
CA ASN A 62 -25.96 13.76 32.79
C ASN A 62 -24.45 13.42 32.85
N GLU A 63 -23.62 14.36 33.32
CA GLU A 63 -22.17 14.19 33.53
C GLU A 63 -21.40 13.66 32.30
N VAL A 64 -21.85 14.03 31.10
CA VAL A 64 -21.25 13.57 29.83
C VAL A 64 -19.87 14.20 29.66
N ASN A 65 -18.84 13.41 29.94
CA ASN A 65 -17.43 13.76 29.71
C ASN A 65 -16.94 13.24 28.35
N GLY A 66 -15.71 13.56 27.97
CA GLY A 66 -15.15 13.19 26.66
C GLY A 66 -15.07 11.69 26.38
N SER A 67 -14.98 10.85 27.43
CA SER A 67 -14.99 9.39 27.28
C SER A 67 -16.40 8.87 26.99
N ILE A 68 -17.41 9.39 27.70
CA ILE A 68 -18.82 9.04 27.49
C ILE A 68 -19.30 9.55 26.14
N LEU A 69 -18.93 10.79 25.78
CA LEU A 69 -19.26 11.40 24.49
C LEU A 69 -18.89 10.49 23.31
N LYS A 70 -17.76 9.79 23.40
CA LYS A 70 -17.23 8.89 22.35
C LYS A 70 -17.99 7.58 22.20
N THR A 71 -18.73 7.17 23.22
CA THR A 71 -19.50 5.91 23.23
C THR A 71 -20.99 6.14 23.00
N LEU A 72 -21.45 7.39 22.98
CA LEU A 72 -22.86 7.73 22.84
C LEU A 72 -23.47 7.15 21.55
N THR A 73 -24.64 6.56 21.72
CA THR A 73 -25.48 6.03 20.65
C THR A 73 -26.60 7.01 20.29
N SER A 74 -27.25 6.76 19.15
CA SER A 74 -28.40 7.55 18.70
C SER A 74 -29.63 7.42 19.62
N GLU A 75 -29.71 6.31 20.37
CA GLU A 75 -30.78 6.01 21.32
C GLU A 75 -30.56 6.78 22.63
N GLU A 76 -29.37 6.71 23.22
CA GLU A 76 -29.00 7.48 24.42
C GLU A 76 -29.11 8.99 24.19
N LEU A 77 -28.74 9.47 22.99
CA LEU A 77 -28.94 10.88 22.63
C LEU A 77 -30.42 11.29 22.64
N ARG A 78 -31.32 10.38 22.26
CA ARG A 78 -32.77 10.67 22.19
C ARG A 78 -33.42 10.55 23.57
N ASP A 79 -33.12 9.47 24.26
CA ASP A 79 -33.87 9.00 25.42
C ASP A 79 -33.32 9.62 26.72
N ASP A 80 -32.00 9.77 26.85
CA ASP A 80 -31.36 10.29 28.07
C ASP A 80 -30.92 11.76 27.96
N LEU A 81 -30.59 12.21 26.75
CA LEU A 81 -30.08 13.57 26.49
C LEU A 81 -31.10 14.49 25.77
N ALA A 82 -32.33 14.00 25.58
CA ALA A 82 -33.46 14.72 25.00
C ALA A 82 -33.20 15.36 23.62
N VAL A 83 -32.22 14.85 22.85
CA VAL A 83 -31.94 15.27 21.48
C VAL A 83 -32.91 14.55 20.53
N THR A 84 -34.19 14.90 20.59
CA THR A 84 -35.25 14.20 19.82
C THR A 84 -35.12 14.40 18.30
N ASN A 85 -34.60 15.56 17.88
CA ASN A 85 -34.40 15.90 16.47
C ASN A 85 -33.35 14.99 15.81
N LEU A 86 -33.77 14.22 14.80
CA LEU A 86 -32.93 13.26 14.08
C LEU A 86 -31.71 13.92 13.42
N ARG A 87 -31.86 15.12 12.85
CA ARG A 87 -30.75 15.84 12.20
C ARG A 87 -29.68 16.23 13.22
N HIS A 88 -30.09 16.70 14.40
CA HIS A 88 -29.16 17.09 15.46
C HIS A 88 -28.38 15.88 15.98
N ARG A 89 -29.06 14.75 16.21
CA ARG A 89 -28.41 13.50 16.60
C ARG A 89 -27.37 13.03 15.57
N ARG A 90 -27.72 13.03 14.29
CA ARG A 90 -26.78 12.65 13.23
C ARG A 90 -25.56 13.57 13.20
N HIS A 91 -25.78 14.88 13.29
CA HIS A 91 -24.68 15.84 13.25
C HIS A 91 -23.77 15.73 14.49
N ILE A 92 -24.33 15.54 15.68
CA ILE A 92 -23.55 15.33 16.92
C ILE A 92 -22.73 14.03 16.81
N LEU A 93 -23.33 12.92 16.38
CA LEU A 93 -22.61 11.65 16.20
C LEU A 93 -21.50 11.73 15.14
N ASP A 94 -21.76 12.45 14.04
CA ASP A 94 -20.75 12.66 13.00
C ASP A 94 -19.60 13.54 13.51
N ALA A 95 -19.89 14.57 14.31
CA ALA A 95 -18.89 15.41 14.94
C ALA A 95 -18.07 14.65 16.00
N THR A 96 -18.71 13.81 16.82
CA THR A 96 -18.03 12.90 17.75
C THR A 96 -17.11 11.94 17.01
N ARG A 97 -17.54 11.40 15.85
CA ARG A 97 -16.69 10.54 15.02
C ARG A 97 -15.45 11.26 14.50
N ARG A 98 -15.54 12.56 14.21
CA ARG A 98 -14.38 13.38 13.83
C ARG A 98 -13.42 13.59 15.01
N LEU A 99 -13.95 13.84 16.21
CA LEU A 99 -13.11 13.89 17.41
C LEU A 99 -12.36 12.57 17.64
N LEU A 100 -13.01 11.42 17.41
CA LEU A 100 -12.35 10.11 17.48
C LEU A 100 -11.25 9.92 16.43
N GLN A 101 -11.38 10.54 15.26
CA GLN A 101 -10.36 10.52 14.21
C GLN A 101 -9.19 11.46 14.51
N GLU A 102 -9.44 12.58 15.18
CA GLU A 102 -8.41 13.55 15.60
C GLU A 102 -7.65 13.10 16.87
N ASP A 103 -8.34 12.42 17.80
CA ASP A 103 -7.75 11.80 18.99
C ASP A 103 -7.07 10.46 18.70
N ALA A 104 -7.26 9.92 17.49
CA ALA A 104 -6.45 8.80 17.05
C ALA A 104 -4.99 9.26 17.11
N PRO A 105 -4.10 8.51 17.79
CA PRO A 105 -2.70 8.88 17.78
C PRO A 105 -2.25 9.02 16.32
N PRO A 106 -1.30 9.91 16.00
CA PRO A 106 -0.83 10.12 14.62
C PRO A 106 -0.40 8.81 13.93
N THR A 107 -0.28 7.71 14.68
CA THR A 107 -0.22 6.32 14.22
C THR A 107 -1.27 5.90 13.18
N ALA A 108 -2.48 6.48 13.14
CA ALA A 108 -3.42 6.22 12.03
C ALA A 108 -2.96 6.86 10.70
N GLN A 109 -2.10 7.88 10.78
CA GLN A 109 -1.36 8.47 9.66
C GLN A 109 -0.04 7.72 9.38
N TYR A 110 0.36 6.77 10.26
CA TYR A 110 1.46 5.81 10.06
C TYR A 110 1.02 4.48 9.43
N LEU A 111 0.13 4.49 8.42
CA LEU A 111 0.07 3.34 7.50
C LEU A 111 0.97 3.46 6.22
N PRO A 112 2.13 4.16 6.18
CA PRO A 112 3.03 4.01 5.04
C PRO A 112 3.73 2.64 5.06
N GLU A 113 3.90 2.01 6.22
CA GLU A 113 4.52 0.67 6.28
C GLU A 113 3.56 -0.46 5.93
N HIS A 114 2.34 -0.46 6.47
CA HIS A 114 1.37 -1.52 6.17
C HIS A 114 0.88 -1.49 4.71
N GLY A 115 0.66 -0.30 4.12
CA GLY A 115 0.39 -0.18 2.68
C GLY A 115 1.55 -0.72 1.84
N ARG A 116 2.79 -0.31 2.17
CA ARG A 116 4.02 -0.82 1.54
C ARG A 116 4.17 -2.34 1.69
N ILE A 117 3.79 -2.92 2.83
CA ILE A 117 3.82 -4.37 3.06
C ILE A 117 2.76 -5.07 2.21
N LEU A 118 1.54 -4.54 2.11
CA LEU A 118 0.47 -5.11 1.27
C LEU A 118 0.84 -5.06 -0.22
N ASP A 119 1.44 -3.97 -0.67
CA ASP A 119 1.93 -3.80 -2.04
C ASP A 119 3.10 -4.76 -2.32
N HIS A 120 4.03 -4.88 -1.36
CA HIS A 120 5.12 -5.84 -1.43
C HIS A 120 4.60 -7.29 -1.50
N LEU A 121 3.65 -7.67 -0.64
CA LEU A 121 3.06 -9.02 -0.62
C LEU A 121 2.31 -9.33 -1.94
N SER A 122 1.62 -8.35 -2.52
CA SER A 122 0.92 -8.50 -3.81
C SER A 122 1.91 -8.67 -4.97
N ASN A 123 3.01 -7.90 -4.97
CA ASN A 123 4.08 -8.03 -5.96
C ASN A 123 4.85 -9.35 -5.80
N VAL A 124 5.10 -9.80 -4.57
CA VAL A 124 5.73 -11.10 -4.27
C VAL A 124 4.87 -12.26 -4.78
N ARG A 125 3.54 -12.19 -4.61
CA ARG A 125 2.62 -13.22 -5.13
C ARG A 125 2.67 -13.29 -6.65
N THR A 126 2.72 -12.13 -7.30
CA THR A 126 2.88 -12.04 -8.75
C THR A 126 4.20 -12.69 -9.14
N TYR A 127 5.32 -12.28 -8.54
CA TYR A 127 6.65 -12.83 -8.79
C TYR A 127 6.74 -14.35 -8.65
N HIS A 128 6.18 -14.93 -7.58
CA HIS A 128 6.12 -16.39 -7.41
C HIS A 128 5.35 -17.09 -8.54
N SER A 129 4.34 -16.44 -9.10
CA SER A 129 3.58 -16.98 -10.25
C SER A 129 4.44 -17.00 -11.51
N TRP A 130 5.23 -15.95 -11.76
CA TRP A 130 6.17 -15.89 -12.89
C TRP A 130 7.29 -16.93 -12.79
N ILE A 131 7.88 -17.13 -11.61
CA ILE A 131 8.89 -18.17 -11.40
C ILE A 131 8.32 -19.55 -11.71
N ARG A 132 7.12 -19.84 -11.19
CA ARG A 132 6.50 -21.16 -11.36
C ARG A 132 6.28 -21.48 -12.83
N VAL A 133 5.74 -20.53 -13.59
CA VAL A 133 5.50 -20.70 -15.03
C VAL A 133 6.83 -20.87 -15.78
N GLY A 134 7.87 -20.11 -15.44
CA GLY A 134 9.21 -20.28 -16.01
C GLY A 134 9.80 -21.67 -15.77
N ILE A 135 9.70 -22.19 -14.53
CA ILE A 135 10.14 -23.55 -14.18
C ILE A 135 9.32 -24.60 -14.93
N GLN A 136 8.00 -24.44 -15.05
CA GLN A 136 7.14 -25.35 -15.80
C GLN A 136 7.52 -25.41 -17.29
N PHE A 137 7.86 -24.28 -17.91
CA PHE A 137 8.35 -24.26 -19.29
C PHE A 137 9.69 -24.98 -19.45
N LEU A 138 10.61 -24.82 -18.49
CA LEU A 138 11.89 -25.55 -18.52
C LEU A 138 11.69 -27.06 -18.36
N ALA A 139 10.84 -27.47 -17.40
CA ALA A 139 10.51 -28.87 -17.22
C ALA A 139 9.86 -29.46 -18.48
N PHE A 140 8.91 -28.73 -19.09
CA PHE A 140 8.27 -29.12 -20.34
C PHE A 140 9.29 -29.28 -21.47
N ALA A 141 10.18 -28.31 -21.65
CA ALA A 141 11.25 -28.36 -22.65
C ALA A 141 12.16 -29.58 -22.51
N VAL A 142 12.54 -29.95 -21.27
CA VAL A 142 13.36 -31.13 -21.01
C VAL A 142 12.61 -32.43 -21.34
N VAL A 143 11.34 -32.51 -20.94
CA VAL A 143 10.49 -33.68 -21.22
C VAL A 143 10.25 -33.84 -22.73
N THR A 144 9.96 -32.75 -23.44
CA THR A 144 9.77 -32.80 -24.89
C THR A 144 11.06 -33.14 -25.63
N LEU A 145 12.22 -32.64 -25.17
CA LEU A 145 13.52 -33.01 -25.76
C LEU A 145 13.84 -34.50 -25.54
N ARG A 146 13.52 -35.04 -24.36
CA ARG A 146 13.65 -36.48 -24.06
C ARG A 146 12.79 -37.35 -24.97
N LEU A 147 11.59 -36.88 -25.32
CA LEU A 147 10.65 -37.60 -26.18
C LEU A 147 10.87 -37.32 -27.68
N ALA A 148 11.67 -36.31 -28.04
CA ALA A 148 11.96 -35.91 -29.41
C ALA A 148 12.28 -37.06 -30.38
N PRO A 149 13.13 -38.06 -30.05
CA PRO A 149 13.45 -39.14 -30.98
C PRO A 149 12.27 -40.05 -31.33
N ASN A 150 11.18 -40.04 -30.54
CA ASN A 150 9.99 -40.85 -30.80
C ASN A 150 9.04 -40.20 -31.82
N PHE A 151 9.29 -38.96 -32.23
CA PHE A 151 8.45 -38.23 -33.16
C PHE A 151 8.99 -38.30 -34.58
N ARG A 152 8.06 -38.27 -35.55
CA ARG A 152 8.38 -38.30 -36.99
C ARG A 152 9.32 -37.16 -37.42
N SER A 153 9.20 -35.99 -36.80
CA SER A 153 10.04 -34.82 -37.07
C SER A 153 10.80 -34.39 -35.81
N THR A 154 11.89 -35.10 -35.52
CA THR A 154 12.78 -34.82 -34.39
C THR A 154 13.31 -33.39 -34.42
N ALA A 155 13.58 -32.84 -35.61
CA ALA A 155 14.09 -31.47 -35.76
C ALA A 155 13.08 -30.41 -35.30
N LEU A 156 11.80 -30.55 -35.65
CA LEU A 156 10.75 -29.62 -35.22
C LEU A 156 10.53 -29.70 -33.71
N VAL A 157 10.47 -30.90 -33.14
CA VAL A 157 10.27 -31.09 -31.69
C VAL A 157 11.46 -30.55 -30.90
N THR A 158 12.68 -30.75 -31.40
CA THR A 158 13.91 -30.21 -30.81
C THR A 158 13.89 -28.68 -30.85
N ALA A 159 13.56 -28.06 -32.00
CA ALA A 159 13.45 -26.61 -32.12
C ALA A 159 12.38 -26.01 -31.20
N ALA A 160 11.20 -26.63 -31.10
CA ALA A 160 10.15 -26.22 -30.17
C ALA A 160 10.60 -26.33 -28.71
N SER A 161 11.34 -27.39 -28.35
CA SER A 161 11.88 -27.58 -27.01
C SER A 161 12.88 -26.47 -26.64
N PHE A 162 13.79 -26.12 -27.55
CA PHE A 162 14.71 -24.99 -27.36
C PHE A 162 13.97 -23.65 -27.23
N TYR A 163 12.89 -23.45 -27.99
CA TYR A 163 12.05 -22.27 -27.86
C TYR A 163 11.41 -22.16 -26.45
N PHE A 164 10.80 -23.23 -25.95
CA PHE A 164 10.22 -23.23 -24.60
C PHE A 164 11.29 -23.02 -23.52
N ALA A 165 12.49 -23.60 -23.70
CA ALA A 165 13.60 -23.38 -22.78
C ALA A 165 14.04 -21.90 -22.77
N LEU A 166 14.17 -21.27 -23.95
CA LEU A 166 14.54 -19.87 -24.06
C LEU A 166 13.51 -18.96 -23.39
N VAL A 167 12.21 -19.19 -23.65
CA VAL A 167 11.12 -18.44 -23.02
C VAL A 167 11.14 -18.61 -21.51
N GLY A 168 11.34 -19.83 -21.00
CA GLY A 168 11.46 -20.12 -19.58
C GLY A 168 12.63 -19.38 -18.91
N ILE A 169 13.82 -19.41 -19.52
CA ILE A 169 15.00 -18.68 -19.03
C ILE A 169 14.75 -17.17 -19.03
N SER A 170 14.24 -16.62 -20.14
CA SER A 170 13.93 -15.19 -20.25
C SER A 170 12.90 -14.74 -19.21
N ALA A 171 11.87 -15.55 -18.95
CA ALA A 171 10.88 -15.26 -17.91
C ALA A 171 11.51 -15.22 -16.50
N LEU A 172 12.41 -16.15 -16.19
CA LEU A 172 13.13 -16.16 -14.89
C LEU A 172 14.05 -14.95 -14.73
N LEU A 173 14.84 -14.62 -15.76
CA LEU A 173 15.72 -13.45 -15.74
C LEU A 173 14.92 -12.15 -15.59
N TYR A 174 13.82 -12.04 -16.35
CA TYR A 174 12.93 -10.89 -16.28
C TYR A 174 12.26 -10.76 -14.91
N ALA A 175 11.81 -11.87 -14.32
CA ALA A 175 11.20 -11.87 -12.99
C ALA A 175 12.18 -11.31 -11.94
N VAL A 176 13.44 -11.74 -11.95
CA VAL A 176 14.47 -11.24 -11.02
C VAL A 176 14.74 -9.76 -11.24
N PHE A 177 14.91 -9.34 -12.50
CA PHE A 177 15.10 -7.93 -12.85
C PHE A 177 13.94 -7.06 -12.39
N ARG A 178 12.69 -7.48 -12.66
CA ARG A 178 11.49 -6.74 -12.28
C ARG A 178 11.34 -6.65 -10.76
N TYR A 179 11.63 -7.73 -10.04
CA TYR A 179 11.61 -7.74 -8.58
C TYR A 179 12.55 -6.69 -7.99
N LYS A 180 13.81 -6.63 -8.47
CA LYS A 180 14.79 -5.62 -8.05
C LYS A 180 14.30 -4.21 -8.36
N ARG A 181 13.85 -3.97 -9.59
CA ARG A 181 13.35 -2.65 -10.02
C ARG A 181 12.16 -2.16 -9.19
N VAL A 182 11.28 -3.06 -8.77
CA VAL A 182 10.13 -2.73 -7.92
C VAL A 182 10.56 -2.38 -6.51
N ILE A 183 11.53 -3.10 -5.93
CA ILE A 183 12.11 -2.74 -4.62
C ILE A 183 12.71 -1.35 -4.68
N ASP A 184 13.51 -1.05 -5.71
CA ASP A 184 14.13 0.27 -5.88
C ASP A 184 13.06 1.38 -6.01
N MET A 185 11.94 1.11 -6.71
CA MET A 185 10.80 2.04 -6.79
C MET A 185 10.13 2.27 -5.44
N ILE A 186 9.98 1.23 -4.63
CA ILE A 186 9.37 1.31 -3.29
C ILE A 186 10.30 2.09 -2.34
N GLU A 187 11.60 1.79 -2.35
CA GLU A 187 12.60 2.45 -1.49
C GLU A 187 12.80 3.92 -1.87
N SER A 188 12.67 4.25 -3.16
CA SER A 188 12.73 5.63 -3.66
C SER A 188 11.39 6.39 -3.58
N SER A 189 10.30 5.72 -3.18
CA SER A 189 8.99 6.38 -2.98
C SER A 189 8.90 6.94 -1.55
N GLY A 190 8.51 8.20 -1.43
CA GLY A 190 8.37 8.92 -0.16
C GLY A 190 6.91 9.22 0.20
N PRO A 191 6.64 9.75 1.41
CA PRO A 191 5.28 10.02 1.90
C PRO A 191 4.40 10.89 0.98
N SER A 192 5.02 11.74 0.15
CA SER A 192 4.34 12.65 -0.78
C SER A 192 4.72 12.44 -2.24
N THR A 193 5.57 11.44 -2.56
CA THR A 193 6.10 11.23 -3.92
C THR A 193 5.96 9.75 -4.29
N HIS A 194 4.98 9.44 -5.15
CA HIS A 194 4.71 8.09 -5.63
C HIS A 194 5.47 7.82 -6.94
N ASN A 195 6.64 7.18 -6.86
CA ASN A 195 7.48 6.86 -8.02
C ASN A 195 7.12 5.48 -8.62
N TYR A 196 5.82 5.19 -8.80
CA TYR A 196 5.37 3.93 -9.39
C TYR A 196 5.32 4.01 -10.92
N THR A 197 5.96 3.07 -11.60
CA THR A 197 5.82 2.90 -13.04
C THR A 197 5.23 1.52 -13.39
N PRO A 198 4.08 1.48 -14.09
CA PRO A 198 3.43 0.23 -14.47
C PRO A 198 4.29 -0.57 -15.44
N ASP A 199 4.16 -1.90 -15.37
CA ASP A 199 5.04 -2.83 -16.09
C ASP A 199 4.68 -3.02 -17.57
N ARG A 200 4.86 -1.97 -18.38
CA ARG A 200 4.50 -2.00 -19.81
C ARG A 200 5.35 -3.00 -20.61
N VAL A 201 6.62 -3.16 -20.25
CA VAL A 201 7.56 -4.03 -20.96
C VAL A 201 7.16 -5.50 -20.80
N GLY A 202 6.78 -5.92 -19.59
CA GLY A 202 6.36 -7.29 -19.31
C GLY A 202 5.09 -7.66 -20.06
N VAL A 203 4.10 -6.77 -20.05
CA VAL A 203 2.82 -6.95 -20.77
C VAL A 203 3.04 -7.10 -22.27
N VAL A 204 3.84 -6.21 -22.88
CA VAL A 204 4.12 -6.28 -24.32
C VAL A 204 4.91 -7.54 -24.66
N SER A 205 5.92 -7.89 -23.86
CA SER A 205 6.70 -9.12 -24.06
C SER A 205 5.85 -10.38 -24.00
N MET A 206 4.89 -10.45 -23.07
CA MET A 206 3.94 -11.57 -22.97
C MET A 206 3.08 -11.71 -24.23
N LEU A 207 2.58 -10.60 -24.78
CA LEU A 207 1.79 -10.62 -26.01
C LEU A 207 2.60 -11.17 -27.18
N PHE A 208 3.85 -10.73 -27.33
CA PHE A 208 4.74 -11.24 -28.39
C PHE A 208 5.06 -12.72 -28.23
N ILE A 209 5.33 -13.20 -27.01
CA ILE A 209 5.56 -14.61 -26.73
C ILE A 209 4.31 -15.44 -27.06
N ALA A 210 3.13 -14.99 -26.68
CA ALA A 210 1.88 -15.69 -26.99
C ALA A 210 1.62 -15.76 -28.49
N LEU A 211 1.87 -14.67 -29.22
CA LEU A 211 1.73 -14.64 -30.68
C LEU A 211 2.74 -15.59 -31.34
N ALA A 212 4.00 -15.58 -30.89
CA ALA A 212 5.03 -16.49 -31.39
C ALA A 212 4.66 -17.96 -31.14
N ALA A 213 4.18 -18.30 -29.94
CA ALA A 213 3.72 -19.66 -29.62
C ALA A 213 2.53 -20.08 -30.50
N PHE A 214 1.58 -19.17 -30.75
CA PHE A 214 0.45 -19.42 -31.66
C PHE A 214 0.93 -19.69 -33.10
N THR A 215 1.85 -18.87 -33.62
CA THR A 215 2.42 -19.09 -34.96
C THR A 215 3.17 -20.42 -35.06
N LEU A 216 3.93 -20.80 -34.03
CA LEU A 216 4.62 -22.09 -33.98
C LEU A 216 3.64 -23.27 -34.01
N ALA A 217 2.53 -23.16 -33.26
CA ALA A 217 1.47 -24.18 -33.28
C ALA A 217 0.83 -24.32 -34.67
N LEU A 218 0.55 -23.21 -35.35
CA LEU A 218 0.02 -23.23 -36.72
C LEU A 218 0.99 -23.91 -37.70
N ILE A 219 2.29 -23.63 -37.60
CA ILE A 219 3.32 -24.29 -38.42
C ILE A 219 3.33 -25.80 -38.18
N ILE A 220 3.26 -26.24 -36.91
CA ILE A 220 3.24 -27.67 -36.56
C ILE A 220 2.00 -28.36 -37.14
N ILE A 221 0.84 -27.70 -37.10
CA ILE A 221 -0.42 -28.23 -37.68
C ILE A 221 -0.32 -28.32 -39.20
N ALA A 222 0.20 -27.27 -39.85
CA ALA A 222 0.33 -27.22 -41.31
C ALA A 222 1.29 -28.31 -41.84
N LEU A 223 2.39 -28.59 -41.12
CA LEU A 223 3.37 -29.64 -41.47
C LEU A 223 2.91 -31.07 -41.13
N ARG A 224 1.73 -31.22 -40.51
CA ARG A 224 1.14 -32.53 -40.18
C ARG A 224 0.30 -33.10 -41.33
N HIS A 225 -0.13 -32.26 -42.27
CA HIS A 225 -0.80 -32.65 -43.51
C HIS A 225 0.21 -32.98 -44.61
#